data_AF-A0A0F9BCD6-F1
#
_entry.id   AF-A0A0F9BCD6-F1
#
_cell.length_a   1.000
_cell.length_b   1.000
_cell.length_c   1.000
_cell.angle_alpha   90.00
_cell.angle_beta   90.00
_cell.angle_gamma   90.00
#
_symmetry.space_group_name_H-M   'P 1'
#
loop_
_entity.id
_entity.type
_entity.pdbx_description
1 polymer ?
#
loop_
_entity_poly.entity_id
_entity_poly.type
_entity_poly.pdbx_seq_one_letter_code
_entity_poly.pdbx_strand_id
1 'polypeptide(L)'
;KDPNFAIHNGDLVNRGGVYIQWEKLFFNPIGHLISHVPLYTVIGNHEDNSDNYFNFFCPPCDTLAYYSFDYGNAHVIVLNSEEEAMIDGPNQINWLISDLESNKDATWKFVVFHVPPFTSGGNYYKKSRKKIKELVVPIFQKYNVDMVFSGHDHHYERSYPIGSKENNSAITYIVCGNGGTPLRFNIPRHWTIYSERVFGFTHVNINGSKMHFQSISIDNRVIDEFTLDKADPASVAAYMENMIDYKDIQDVSEEALEAYNEGDDMQDEDMFEEAIEYYKKVYKLDPTCLIALGHSAVCLMELEKYDEAIELALDVIEKIPQFPDSYEALIESYMALGEYEKALEACDKLHSVTADSPDAYEYKADIFEEQGKLDMTIQAMHMALEILPNDAGLHFDLAEYYGEMGDTVNAIKFYASGIDWYM
;
A
#
# COMPACT_ATOMS: atom_id res chain seq x y z
N LYS A 1 7.40 21.68 0.93
CA LYS A 1 8.86 21.69 0.59
C LYS A 1 8.98 22.20 -0.85
N ASP A 2 10.13 22.74 -1.26
CA ASP A 2 10.36 23.24 -2.62
C ASP A 2 11.31 22.27 -3.37
N PRO A 3 10.79 21.19 -3.96
CA PRO A 3 11.62 20.19 -4.62
C PRO A 3 12.18 20.71 -5.95
N ASN A 4 13.35 20.20 -6.33
CA ASN A 4 13.94 20.49 -7.64
C ASN A 4 13.24 19.76 -8.79
N PHE A 5 12.70 18.58 -8.50
CA PHE A 5 11.81 17.79 -9.36
C PHE A 5 10.95 16.90 -8.46
N ALA A 6 9.83 16.42 -8.99
CA ALA A 6 8.96 15.44 -8.33
C ALA A 6 8.91 14.15 -9.16
N ILE A 7 8.74 13.01 -8.48
CA ILE A 7 8.44 11.73 -9.11
C ILE A 7 7.11 11.23 -8.52
N HIS A 8 6.18 10.82 -9.38
CA HIS A 8 4.94 10.13 -8.98
C HIS A 8 5.04 8.64 -9.32
N ASN A 9 4.89 7.77 -8.33
CA ASN A 9 5.21 6.33 -8.44
C ASN A 9 4.05 5.49 -9.03
N GLY A 10 3.33 5.99 -10.03
CA GLY A 10 2.17 5.31 -10.64
C GLY A 10 0.86 5.52 -9.89
N ASP A 11 -0.24 5.04 -10.46
CA ASP A 11 -1.63 5.24 -10.00
C ASP A 11 -1.98 6.72 -9.81
N LEU A 12 -1.84 7.47 -10.90
CA LEU A 12 -2.13 8.90 -10.97
C LEU A 12 -3.64 9.17 -10.94
N VAL A 13 -4.43 8.21 -11.41
CA VAL A 13 -5.89 8.23 -11.46
C VAL A 13 -6.43 6.83 -11.17
N ASN A 14 -7.72 6.67 -10.87
CA ASN A 14 -8.30 5.35 -10.61
C ASN A 14 -8.51 4.52 -11.89
N ARG A 15 -8.69 5.17 -13.05
CA ARG A 15 -8.88 4.53 -14.36
C ARG A 15 -8.30 5.39 -15.48
N GLY A 16 -7.20 4.98 -16.08
CA GLY A 16 -6.48 5.73 -17.11
C GLY A 16 -7.32 6.02 -18.35
N GLY A 17 -8.25 5.14 -18.72
CA GLY A 17 -9.18 5.36 -19.83
C GLY A 17 -10.21 6.48 -19.62
N VAL A 18 -10.40 6.95 -18.38
CA VAL A 18 -11.44 7.92 -18.02
C VAL A 18 -10.88 9.34 -17.96
N TYR A 19 -11.03 10.10 -19.06
CA TYR A 19 -10.49 11.46 -19.19
C TYR A 19 -10.80 12.37 -18.00
N ILE A 20 -12.04 12.38 -17.50
CA ILE A 20 -12.46 13.29 -16.42
C ILE A 20 -11.68 13.07 -15.12
N GLN A 21 -11.17 11.85 -14.88
CA GLN A 21 -10.34 11.57 -13.71
C GLN A 21 -8.95 12.24 -13.82
N TRP A 22 -8.38 12.31 -15.03
CA TRP A 22 -7.12 13.04 -15.24
C TRP A 22 -7.24 14.52 -14.91
N GLU A 23 -8.35 15.14 -15.31
CA GLU A 23 -8.62 16.53 -14.98
C GLU A 23 -8.88 16.73 -13.49
N LYS A 24 -9.89 16.03 -12.93
CA LYS A 24 -10.36 16.24 -11.55
C LYS A 24 -9.41 15.73 -10.48
N LEU A 25 -8.84 14.53 -10.66
CA LEU A 25 -8.07 13.84 -9.61
C LEU A 25 -6.57 14.12 -9.70
N PHE A 26 -6.06 14.43 -10.90
CA PHE A 26 -4.62 14.59 -11.10
C PHE A 26 -4.20 16.03 -11.44
N PHE A 27 -4.55 16.53 -12.63
CA PHE A 27 -4.04 17.81 -13.13
C PHE A 27 -4.53 19.02 -12.35
N ASN A 28 -5.79 19.06 -11.92
CA ASN A 28 -6.30 20.17 -11.12
C ASN A 28 -5.63 20.24 -9.74
N PRO A 29 -5.56 19.16 -8.94
CA PRO A 29 -4.88 19.19 -7.64
C PRO A 29 -3.39 19.52 -7.73
N ILE A 30 -2.67 18.95 -8.70
CA ILE A 30 -1.21 19.10 -8.81
C ILE A 30 -0.78 20.34 -9.62
N GLY A 31 -1.72 21.04 -10.27
CA GLY A 31 -1.45 22.09 -11.26
C GLY A 31 -0.49 23.18 -10.77
N HIS A 32 -0.61 23.59 -9.50
CA HIS A 32 0.33 24.56 -8.91
C HIS A 32 1.76 24.04 -8.84
N LEU A 33 1.97 22.78 -8.44
CA LEU A 33 3.30 22.17 -8.36
C LEU A 33 3.93 22.02 -9.75
N ILE A 34 3.20 21.40 -10.69
CA ILE A 34 3.74 21.10 -12.03
C ILE A 34 3.92 22.34 -12.91
N SER A 35 3.39 23.50 -12.50
CA SER A 35 3.63 24.77 -13.21
C SER A 35 5.06 25.30 -13.03
N HIS A 36 5.80 24.82 -12.03
CA HIS A 36 7.17 25.28 -11.74
C HIS A 36 8.16 24.17 -11.35
N VAL A 37 7.69 22.94 -11.13
CA VAL A 37 8.52 21.77 -10.77
C VAL A 37 8.38 20.71 -11.86
N PRO A 38 9.48 20.23 -12.47
CA PRO A 38 9.43 19.09 -13.38
C PRO A 38 8.86 17.86 -12.68
N LEU A 39 7.89 17.21 -13.32
CA LEU A 39 7.28 15.98 -12.84
C LEU A 39 7.72 14.82 -13.74
N TYR A 40 8.25 13.78 -13.12
CA TYR A 40 8.48 12.48 -13.72
C TYR A 40 7.42 11.50 -13.23
N THR A 41 6.90 10.68 -14.12
CA THR A 41 5.84 9.73 -13.79
C THR A 41 6.28 8.31 -14.08
N VAL A 42 5.85 7.41 -13.21
CA VAL A 42 5.88 5.97 -13.41
C VAL A 42 4.48 5.54 -13.82
N ILE A 43 4.37 4.52 -14.66
CA ILE A 43 3.08 3.90 -14.98
C ILE A 43 2.75 2.83 -13.93
N GLY A 44 1.53 2.87 -13.39
CA GLY A 44 0.95 1.87 -12.50
C GLY A 44 -0.24 1.15 -13.14
N ASN A 45 -0.89 0.28 -12.37
CA ASN A 45 -1.93 -0.60 -12.90
C ASN A 45 -3.23 0.16 -13.17
N HIS A 46 -3.49 1.25 -12.45
CA HIS A 46 -4.69 2.06 -12.70
C HIS A 46 -4.60 2.93 -13.96
N GLU A 47 -3.40 3.15 -14.52
CA GLU A 47 -3.25 3.80 -15.82
C GLU A 47 -3.76 2.93 -16.98
N ASP A 48 -3.89 1.62 -16.78
CA ASP A 48 -4.49 0.65 -17.71
C ASP A 48 -3.87 0.67 -19.12
N ASN A 49 -2.57 1.01 -19.22
CA ASN A 49 -1.87 1.26 -20.48
C ASN A 49 -2.66 2.16 -21.45
N SER A 50 -3.46 3.09 -20.93
CA SER A 50 -4.32 3.95 -21.73
C SER A 50 -3.53 4.96 -22.56
N ASP A 51 -4.00 5.21 -23.79
CA ASP A 51 -3.50 6.29 -24.65
C ASP A 51 -3.47 7.66 -23.92
N ASN A 52 -4.37 7.90 -22.95
CA ASN A 52 -4.39 9.14 -22.19
C ASN A 52 -3.07 9.39 -21.46
N TYR A 53 -2.51 8.38 -20.77
CA TYR A 53 -1.23 8.52 -20.09
C TYR A 53 -0.13 8.91 -21.08
N PHE A 54 -0.04 8.17 -22.19
CA PHE A 54 0.97 8.39 -23.22
C PHE A 54 0.80 9.70 -24.00
N ASN A 55 -0.40 10.26 -24.04
CA ASN A 55 -0.68 11.56 -24.65
C ASN A 55 -0.39 12.74 -23.72
N PHE A 56 -0.46 12.55 -22.39
CA PHE A 56 -0.29 13.64 -21.43
C PHE A 56 1.14 13.77 -20.89
N PHE A 57 1.91 12.69 -20.86
CA PHE A 57 3.28 12.70 -20.34
C PHE A 57 4.33 12.55 -21.43
N CYS A 58 5.44 13.28 -21.28
CA CYS A 58 6.55 13.28 -22.22
C CYS A 58 7.87 13.10 -21.45
N PRO A 59 8.34 11.86 -21.24
CA PRO A 59 9.63 11.59 -20.61
C PRO A 59 10.80 12.03 -21.50
N PRO A 60 12.02 12.12 -20.95
CA PRO A 60 13.19 12.66 -21.65
C PRO A 60 13.77 11.74 -22.75
N CYS A 61 13.07 10.68 -23.17
CA CYS A 61 13.51 9.76 -24.22
C CYS A 61 12.34 9.16 -25.02
N ASP A 62 12.67 8.38 -26.05
CA ASP A 62 11.70 7.84 -27.02
C ASP A 62 10.76 6.76 -26.44
N THR A 63 11.12 6.12 -25.33
CA THR A 63 10.28 5.14 -24.64
C THR A 63 9.43 5.81 -23.55
N LEU A 64 8.10 5.75 -23.71
CA LEU A 64 7.18 6.38 -22.75
C LEU A 64 6.97 5.56 -21.46
N ALA A 65 7.28 4.27 -21.48
CA ALA A 65 6.99 3.33 -20.38
C ALA A 65 8.16 3.15 -19.40
N TYR A 66 9.40 3.23 -19.86
CA TYR A 66 10.62 3.12 -19.05
C TYR A 66 11.69 4.02 -19.64
N TYR A 67 12.46 4.68 -18.79
CA TYR A 67 13.41 5.73 -19.19
C TYR A 67 14.40 6.01 -18.06
N SER A 68 15.44 6.78 -18.33
CA SER A 68 16.37 7.26 -17.31
C SER A 68 16.66 8.74 -17.49
N PHE A 69 17.13 9.39 -16.42
CA PHE A 69 17.60 10.77 -16.47
C PHE A 69 18.65 11.03 -15.39
N ASP A 70 19.49 12.03 -15.64
CA ASP A 70 20.46 12.49 -14.67
C ASP A 70 19.99 13.79 -14.01
N TYR A 71 20.18 13.88 -12.70
CA TYR A 71 20.04 15.12 -11.96
C TYR A 71 21.25 15.33 -11.05
N GLY A 72 22.14 16.24 -11.44
CA GLY A 72 23.40 16.45 -10.75
C GLY A 72 24.31 15.22 -10.87
N ASN A 73 24.67 14.60 -9.75
CA ASN A 73 25.47 13.37 -9.70
C ASN A 73 24.64 12.10 -9.42
N ALA A 74 23.32 12.22 -9.50
CA ALA A 74 22.39 11.11 -9.38
C ALA A 74 21.87 10.68 -10.75
N HIS A 75 21.85 9.37 -10.97
CA HIS A 75 21.23 8.72 -12.11
C HIS A 75 19.93 8.05 -11.64
N VAL A 76 18.82 8.41 -12.27
CA VAL A 76 17.48 7.92 -11.91
C VAL A 76 16.94 7.09 -13.07
N ILE A 77 16.49 5.88 -12.75
CA ILE A 77 15.93 4.91 -13.70
C ILE A 77 14.47 4.70 -13.36
N VAL A 78 13.60 4.85 -14.34
CA VAL A 78 12.16 4.58 -14.25
C VAL A 78 11.85 3.32 -15.05
N LEU A 79 11.26 2.32 -14.39
CA LEU A 79 10.84 1.07 -15.03
C LEU A 79 9.33 0.94 -15.04
N ASN A 80 8.81 0.22 -16.05
CA ASN A 80 7.44 -0.25 -16.06
C ASN A 80 7.37 -1.61 -15.36
N SER A 81 6.69 -1.65 -14.22
CA SER A 81 6.49 -2.86 -13.42
C SER A 81 5.15 -3.56 -13.63
N GLU A 82 4.31 -3.09 -14.55
CA GLU A 82 3.05 -3.75 -14.86
C GLU A 82 3.29 -5.14 -15.39
N GLU A 83 2.39 -6.07 -15.04
CA GLU A 83 2.62 -7.51 -15.16
C GLU A 83 3.09 -7.88 -16.56
N GLU A 84 2.35 -7.53 -17.62
CA GLU A 84 2.77 -7.78 -19.00
C GLU A 84 4.06 -7.03 -19.41
N ALA A 85 4.28 -5.81 -18.92
CA ALA A 85 5.42 -4.99 -19.32
C ALA A 85 6.76 -5.43 -18.70
N MET A 86 6.73 -5.91 -17.47
CA MET A 86 7.91 -6.42 -16.77
C MET A 86 8.17 -7.91 -17.07
N ILE A 87 7.12 -8.69 -17.38
CA ILE A 87 7.17 -10.14 -17.61
C ILE A 87 7.48 -10.50 -19.08
N ASP A 88 7.14 -9.66 -20.07
CA ASP A 88 7.23 -10.01 -21.51
C ASP A 88 8.25 -9.24 -22.36
N GLY A 89 9.00 -8.28 -21.82
CA GLY A 89 9.98 -7.52 -22.60
C GLY A 89 11.45 -7.84 -22.30
N PRO A 90 12.12 -8.81 -22.97
CA PRO A 90 13.59 -8.89 -22.93
C PRO A 90 14.25 -7.54 -23.28
N ASN A 91 13.54 -6.68 -24.01
CA ASN A 91 13.95 -5.33 -24.35
C ASN A 91 14.15 -4.43 -23.11
N GLN A 92 13.21 -4.39 -22.16
CA GLN A 92 13.33 -3.53 -20.97
C GLN A 92 14.49 -3.99 -20.09
N ILE A 93 14.63 -5.30 -19.87
CA ILE A 93 15.75 -5.86 -19.08
C ILE A 93 17.10 -5.62 -19.76
N ASN A 94 17.20 -5.83 -21.08
CA ASN A 94 18.43 -5.53 -21.82
C ASN A 94 18.76 -4.04 -21.82
N TRP A 95 17.74 -3.18 -21.95
CA TRP A 95 17.89 -1.73 -21.85
C TRP A 95 18.39 -1.33 -20.47
N LEU A 96 17.79 -1.83 -19.39
CA LEU A 96 18.21 -1.57 -18.01
C LEU A 96 19.67 -1.94 -17.78
N ILE A 97 20.09 -3.12 -18.25
CA ILE A 97 21.49 -3.56 -18.13
C ILE A 97 22.42 -2.62 -18.90
N SER A 98 22.03 -2.21 -20.12
CA SER A 98 22.82 -1.29 -20.94
C SER A 98 22.94 0.10 -20.33
N ASP A 99 21.86 0.61 -19.77
CA ASP A 99 21.77 1.91 -19.12
C ASP A 99 22.61 1.93 -17.83
N LEU A 100 22.45 0.93 -16.95
CA LEU A 100 23.28 0.78 -15.75
C LEU A 100 24.77 0.58 -16.05
N GLU A 101 25.12 -0.15 -17.10
CA GLU A 101 26.53 -0.31 -17.50
C GLU A 101 27.13 1.02 -18.00
N SER A 102 26.34 1.82 -18.71
CA SER A 102 26.75 3.13 -19.21
C SER A 102 26.89 4.16 -18.09
N ASN A 103 26.09 4.02 -17.03
CA ASN A 103 26.03 4.94 -15.90
C ASN A 103 26.60 4.35 -14.60
N LYS A 104 27.47 3.34 -14.70
CA LYS A 104 28.02 2.62 -13.53
C LYS A 104 28.79 3.51 -12.54
N ASP A 105 29.37 4.61 -13.04
CA ASP A 105 30.17 5.58 -12.30
C ASP A 105 29.34 6.69 -11.63
N ALA A 106 28.00 6.68 -11.80
CA ALA A 106 27.12 7.62 -11.11
C ALA A 106 27.29 7.50 -9.58
N THR A 107 27.35 8.63 -8.88
CA THR A 107 27.53 8.63 -7.42
C THR A 107 26.31 8.05 -6.73
N TRP A 108 25.12 8.38 -7.21
CA TRP A 108 23.85 7.87 -6.70
C TRP A 108 23.08 7.20 -7.83
N LYS A 109 22.55 6.01 -7.58
CA LYS A 109 21.71 5.27 -8.51
C LYS A 109 20.37 4.96 -7.85
N PHE A 110 19.32 5.56 -8.38
CA PHE A 110 17.95 5.36 -7.93
C PHE A 110 17.15 4.64 -8.99
N VAL A 111 16.32 3.71 -8.56
CA VAL A 111 15.37 3.05 -9.45
C VAL A 111 13.96 3.31 -8.92
N VAL A 112 13.02 3.60 -9.83
CA VAL A 112 11.63 3.86 -9.48
C VAL A 112 10.71 3.02 -10.37
N PHE A 113 9.78 2.29 -9.76
CA PHE A 113 8.73 1.56 -10.46
C PHE A 113 7.56 1.24 -9.55
N HIS A 114 6.38 1.02 -10.11
CA HIS A 114 5.13 1.03 -9.37
C HIS A 114 4.98 -0.10 -8.34
N VAL A 115 5.15 -1.37 -8.73
CA VAL A 115 4.85 -2.55 -7.90
C VAL A 115 6.08 -2.97 -7.06
N PRO A 116 6.08 -2.87 -5.72
CA PRO A 116 7.28 -3.14 -4.92
C PRO A 116 7.69 -4.63 -4.88
N PRO A 117 8.99 -4.96 -4.95
CA PRO A 117 9.47 -6.33 -4.77
C PRO A 117 9.50 -6.74 -3.29
N PHE A 118 9.70 -5.79 -2.38
CA PHE A 118 9.74 -5.98 -0.93
C PHE A 118 8.71 -5.06 -0.28
N THR A 119 7.71 -5.65 0.38
CA THR A 119 6.60 -4.91 1.00
C THR A 119 6.03 -5.69 2.19
N SER A 120 5.50 -4.94 3.14
CA SER A 120 4.66 -5.40 4.24
C SER A 120 3.17 -5.41 3.88
N GLY A 121 2.78 -4.87 2.71
CA GLY A 121 1.38 -4.89 2.25
C GLY A 121 0.83 -6.31 2.08
N GLY A 122 -0.51 -6.44 2.20
CA GLY A 122 -1.23 -7.71 2.21
C GLY A 122 -0.93 -8.65 1.03
N ASN A 123 -0.58 -8.10 -0.14
CA ASN A 123 -0.37 -8.87 -1.38
C ASN A 123 1.12 -9.13 -1.72
N TYR A 124 2.01 -9.18 -0.72
CA TYR A 124 3.46 -9.38 -0.93
C TYR A 124 3.79 -10.58 -1.82
N TYR A 125 3.04 -11.68 -1.70
CA TYR A 125 3.40 -12.93 -2.35
C TYR A 125 2.90 -13.08 -3.79
N LYS A 126 2.23 -12.07 -4.39
CA LYS A 126 1.74 -12.15 -5.78
C LYS A 126 2.82 -12.64 -6.77
N LYS A 127 2.43 -13.52 -7.71
CA LYS A 127 3.34 -14.12 -8.73
C LYS A 127 4.18 -13.07 -9.46
N SER A 128 3.58 -11.92 -9.78
CA SER A 128 4.28 -10.78 -10.41
C SER A 128 5.46 -10.29 -9.57
N ARG A 129 5.29 -10.07 -8.26
CA ARG A 129 6.34 -9.59 -7.34
C ARG A 129 7.49 -10.58 -7.18
N LYS A 130 7.19 -11.88 -7.15
CA LYS A 130 8.23 -12.94 -7.16
C LYS A 130 9.09 -12.82 -8.43
N LYS A 131 8.45 -12.68 -9.59
CA LYS A 131 9.15 -12.53 -10.87
C LYS A 131 9.96 -11.21 -10.94
N ILE A 132 9.44 -10.11 -10.40
CA ILE A 132 10.17 -8.85 -10.25
C ILE A 132 11.45 -9.09 -9.43
N LYS A 133 11.33 -9.70 -8.24
CA LYS A 133 12.47 -10.02 -7.38
C LYS A 133 13.53 -10.83 -8.11
N GLU A 134 13.14 -11.93 -8.74
CA GLU A 134 14.06 -12.85 -9.43
C GLU A 134 14.78 -12.19 -10.62
N LEU A 135 14.10 -11.33 -11.37
CA LEU A 135 14.66 -10.72 -12.58
C LEU A 135 15.52 -9.49 -12.32
N VAL A 136 15.05 -8.53 -11.50
CA VAL A 136 15.71 -7.23 -11.40
C VAL A 136 16.60 -7.05 -10.17
N VAL A 137 16.31 -7.72 -9.04
CA VAL A 137 17.11 -7.55 -7.82
C VAL A 137 18.58 -7.97 -8.05
N PRO A 138 18.89 -9.10 -8.72
CA PRO A 138 20.27 -9.44 -9.03
C PRO A 138 20.98 -8.42 -9.91
N ILE A 139 20.25 -7.76 -10.83
CA ILE A 139 20.79 -6.68 -11.68
C ILE A 139 21.12 -5.46 -10.82
N PHE A 140 20.18 -5.04 -9.97
CA PHE A 140 20.37 -3.91 -9.07
C PHE A 140 21.57 -4.12 -8.12
N GLN A 141 21.73 -5.33 -7.60
CA GLN A 141 22.86 -5.70 -6.76
C GLN A 141 24.18 -5.65 -7.54
N LYS A 142 24.23 -6.22 -8.75
CA LYS A 142 25.43 -6.21 -9.61
C LYS A 142 25.91 -4.79 -9.90
N TYR A 143 24.98 -3.86 -10.12
CA TYR A 143 25.29 -2.48 -10.48
C TYR A 143 25.29 -1.50 -9.30
N ASN A 144 25.17 -1.99 -8.06
CA ASN A 144 25.16 -1.18 -6.83
C ASN A 144 24.14 -0.03 -6.88
N VAL A 145 22.88 -0.36 -7.18
CA VAL A 145 21.75 0.56 -6.97
C VAL A 145 21.67 0.90 -5.48
N ASP A 146 21.42 2.16 -5.15
CA ASP A 146 21.39 2.62 -3.76
C ASP A 146 20.02 2.46 -3.13
N MET A 147 18.99 2.89 -3.86
CA MET A 147 17.64 2.89 -3.37
C MET A 147 16.64 2.67 -4.49
N VAL A 148 15.59 1.92 -4.15
CA VAL A 148 14.46 1.63 -5.03
C VAL A 148 13.22 2.22 -4.42
N PHE A 149 12.44 2.97 -5.21
CA PHE A 149 11.19 3.58 -4.79
C PHE A 149 10.03 2.95 -5.54
N SER A 150 8.98 2.58 -4.81
CA SER A 150 7.76 2.02 -5.36
C SER A 150 6.51 2.67 -4.81
N GLY A 151 5.36 2.38 -5.42
CA GLY A 151 4.04 2.80 -4.98
C GLY A 151 3.19 1.57 -4.68
N HIS A 152 1.97 1.53 -5.25
CA HIS A 152 1.02 0.40 -5.29
C HIS A 152 0.46 -0.07 -3.93
N ASP A 153 1.30 -0.35 -2.94
CA ASP A 153 0.82 -0.67 -1.60
C ASP A 153 0.61 0.63 -0.82
N HIS A 154 -0.62 0.84 -0.34
CA HIS A 154 -1.08 2.11 0.20
C HIS A 154 -0.60 2.35 1.64
N HIS A 155 0.70 2.33 1.86
CA HIS A 155 1.36 2.64 3.12
C HIS A 155 2.75 3.22 2.86
N TYR A 156 3.40 3.73 3.91
CA TYR A 156 4.82 4.04 3.87
C TYR A 156 5.61 2.88 4.45
N GLU A 157 6.66 2.44 3.77
CA GLU A 157 7.60 1.47 4.31
C GLU A 157 9.03 1.72 3.84
N ARG A 158 9.98 1.44 4.73
CA ARG A 158 11.39 1.29 4.41
C ARG A 158 11.88 -0.09 4.83
N SER A 159 12.73 -0.67 4.01
CA SER A 159 13.46 -1.89 4.35
C SER A 159 14.79 -1.57 5.06
N TYR A 160 15.29 -2.52 5.85
CA TYR A 160 16.74 -2.65 6.04
C TYR A 160 17.43 -2.73 4.67
N PRO A 161 18.71 -2.36 4.53
CA PRO A 161 19.41 -2.59 3.28
C PRO A 161 19.39 -4.08 2.94
N ILE A 162 18.96 -4.43 1.74
CA ILE A 162 18.88 -5.81 1.23
C ILE A 162 19.96 -5.94 0.17
N GLY A 163 20.80 -6.96 0.29
CA GLY A 163 22.06 -6.95 -0.42
C GLY A 163 22.80 -8.28 -0.41
N SER A 164 24.07 -8.24 -0.75
CA SER A 164 24.95 -9.39 -0.63
C SER A 164 26.28 -8.95 -0.06
N LYS A 165 26.71 -9.62 1.02
CA LYS A 165 28.03 -9.37 1.63
C LYS A 165 29.16 -9.74 0.67
N GLU A 166 28.94 -10.68 -0.23
CA GLU A 166 29.94 -11.13 -1.21
C GLU A 166 30.19 -10.06 -2.29
N ASN A 167 29.13 -9.37 -2.72
CA ASN A 167 29.21 -8.35 -3.76
C ASN A 167 29.30 -6.92 -3.20
N ASN A 168 29.32 -6.76 -1.87
CA ASN A 168 29.28 -5.48 -1.17
C ASN A 168 28.15 -4.55 -1.68
N SER A 169 26.99 -5.14 -1.99
CA SER A 169 25.80 -4.42 -2.45
C SER A 169 24.82 -4.28 -1.29
N ALA A 170 24.15 -3.14 -1.18
CA ALA A 170 23.16 -2.87 -0.16
C ALA A 170 22.13 -1.85 -0.67
N ILE A 171 20.92 -2.33 -0.91
CA ILE A 171 19.85 -1.58 -1.55
C ILE A 171 18.75 -1.34 -0.54
N THR A 172 18.37 -0.09 -0.31
CA THR A 172 17.15 0.21 0.47
C THR A 172 15.95 0.24 -0.45
N TYR A 173 14.88 -0.46 -0.07
CA TYR A 173 13.60 -0.42 -0.76
C TYR A 173 12.63 0.46 0.03
N ILE A 174 11.98 1.38 -0.67
CA ILE A 174 10.99 2.30 -0.13
C ILE A 174 9.67 2.08 -0.83
N VAL A 175 8.62 1.82 -0.06
CA VAL A 175 7.24 1.88 -0.52
C VAL A 175 6.70 3.27 -0.16
N CYS A 176 6.34 4.04 -1.19
CA CYS A 176 5.76 5.38 -1.11
C CYS A 176 4.34 5.38 -1.72
N GLY A 177 3.49 4.38 -1.41
CA GLY A 177 2.13 4.32 -1.94
C GLY A 177 1.11 5.10 -1.11
N ASN A 178 1.57 5.88 -0.13
CA ASN A 178 0.75 6.64 0.80
C ASN A 178 0.33 8.04 0.30
N GLY A 179 0.13 8.20 -1.01
CA GLY A 179 -0.07 9.49 -1.66
C GLY A 179 -1.48 10.10 -1.57
N GLY A 180 -2.51 9.31 -1.24
CA GLY A 180 -3.89 9.83 -1.09
C GLY A 180 -5.03 8.86 -1.39
N THR A 181 -4.75 7.66 -1.91
CA THR A 181 -5.72 6.56 -1.99
C THR A 181 -5.86 5.89 -0.61
N PRO A 182 -7.05 5.37 -0.21
CA PRO A 182 -7.27 4.80 1.13
C PRO A 182 -6.15 3.85 1.55
N LEU A 183 -5.57 4.08 2.73
CA LEU A 183 -4.39 3.33 3.15
C LEU A 183 -4.78 1.88 3.43
N ARG A 184 -3.84 0.98 3.17
CA ARG A 184 -4.04 -0.45 3.31
C ARG A 184 -3.27 -0.98 4.50
N PHE A 185 -3.81 -2.04 5.05
CA PHE A 185 -3.15 -2.79 6.10
C PHE A 185 -1.79 -3.36 5.64
N ASN A 186 -0.85 -3.39 6.57
CA ASN A 186 0.50 -3.90 6.34
C ASN A 186 1.05 -4.63 7.59
N ILE A 187 1.80 -5.71 7.36
CA ILE A 187 2.47 -6.50 8.39
C ILE A 187 3.98 -6.37 8.20
N PRO A 188 4.69 -5.65 9.09
CA PRO A 188 6.14 -5.58 9.04
C PRO A 188 6.76 -6.98 8.93
N ARG A 189 7.65 -7.13 7.97
CA ARG A 189 8.39 -8.38 7.72
C ARG A 189 9.76 -8.28 8.35
N HIS A 190 10.51 -9.37 8.37
CA HIS A 190 11.84 -9.37 8.98
C HIS A 190 12.83 -8.38 8.32
N TRP A 191 12.53 -7.91 7.11
CA TRP A 191 13.27 -6.84 6.44
C TRP A 191 12.69 -5.44 6.60
N THR A 192 11.53 -5.27 7.21
CA THR A 192 10.92 -3.96 7.44
C THR A 192 11.66 -3.28 8.60
N ILE A 193 12.33 -2.16 8.31
CA ILE A 193 12.94 -1.34 9.36
C ILE A 193 11.90 -0.38 9.96
N TYR A 194 11.01 0.13 9.12
CA TYR A 194 9.91 0.99 9.53
C TYR A 194 8.76 0.87 8.54
N SER A 195 7.53 0.84 9.03
CA SER A 195 6.35 0.92 8.19
C SER A 195 5.21 1.58 8.97
N GLU A 196 4.43 2.42 8.29
CA GLU A 196 3.32 3.17 8.89
C GLU A 196 2.21 3.40 7.86
N ARG A 197 0.97 3.17 8.29
CA ARG A 197 -0.24 3.60 7.59
C ARG A 197 -0.44 5.09 7.83
N VAL A 198 0.07 5.91 6.94
CA VAL A 198 -0.03 7.36 7.07
C VAL A 198 0.09 8.03 5.72
N PHE A 199 -0.79 8.98 5.40
CA PHE A 199 -0.65 9.80 4.20
C PHE A 199 0.59 10.70 4.28
N GLY A 200 1.36 10.78 3.20
CA GLY A 200 2.59 11.55 3.20
C GLY A 200 3.34 11.54 1.87
N PHE A 201 4.58 12.03 1.92
CA PHE A 201 5.50 12.01 0.80
C PHE A 201 6.95 11.85 1.27
N THR A 202 7.79 11.33 0.39
CA THR A 202 9.23 11.18 0.63
C THR A 202 10.00 12.32 -0.02
N HIS A 203 11.01 12.84 0.70
CA HIS A 203 11.90 13.89 0.26
C HIS A 203 13.36 13.45 0.42
N VAL A 204 14.10 13.46 -0.69
CA VAL A 204 15.51 13.08 -0.74
C VAL A 204 16.34 14.29 -1.11
N ASN A 205 17.28 14.67 -0.25
CA ASN A 205 18.22 15.76 -0.48
C ASN A 205 19.63 15.18 -0.68
N ILE A 206 20.28 15.56 -1.78
CA ILE A 206 21.63 15.08 -2.12
C ILE A 206 22.59 16.27 -2.20
N ASN A 207 23.73 16.11 -1.54
CA ASN A 207 24.86 17.02 -1.62
C ASN A 207 26.16 16.23 -1.76
N GLY A 208 26.61 16.06 -3.01
CA GLY A 208 27.80 15.27 -3.32
C GLY A 208 27.63 13.80 -2.91
N SER A 209 28.46 13.33 -1.99
CA SER A 209 28.42 11.96 -1.45
C SER A 209 27.42 11.75 -0.33
N LYS A 210 26.74 12.81 0.13
CA LYS A 210 25.82 12.77 1.26
C LYS A 210 24.38 12.88 0.81
N MET A 211 23.56 11.91 1.22
CA MET A 211 22.12 11.90 1.06
C MET A 211 21.45 12.04 2.42
N HIS A 212 20.43 12.88 2.48
CA HIS A 212 19.49 12.99 3.60
C HIS A 212 18.11 12.60 3.10
N PHE A 213 17.56 11.54 3.70
CA PHE A 213 16.26 10.99 3.37
C PHE A 213 15.27 11.36 4.48
N GLN A 214 14.07 11.80 4.10
CA GLN A 214 12.95 12.01 5.02
C GLN A 214 11.64 11.52 4.40
N SER A 215 10.82 10.82 5.18
CA SER A 215 9.40 10.64 4.89
C SER A 215 8.58 11.53 5.83
N ILE A 216 7.61 12.25 5.26
CA ILE A 216 6.87 13.30 5.94
C ILE A 216 5.38 13.08 5.72
N SER A 217 4.62 13.01 6.81
CA SER A 217 3.16 12.88 6.76
C SER A 217 2.47 14.22 6.47
N ILE A 218 1.20 14.18 6.06
CA ILE A 218 0.42 15.38 5.70
C ILE A 218 0.20 16.35 6.88
N ASP A 219 0.29 15.86 8.12
CA ASP A 219 0.28 16.65 9.36
C ASP A 219 1.68 17.21 9.72
N ASN A 220 2.66 17.07 8.82
CA ASN A 220 4.05 17.53 8.92
C ASN A 220 4.92 16.81 9.96
N ARG A 221 4.55 15.60 10.41
CA ARG A 221 5.49 14.78 11.19
C ARG A 221 6.55 14.20 10.27
N VAL A 222 7.81 14.23 10.70
CA VAL A 222 8.85 13.39 10.10
C VAL A 222 8.66 11.99 10.67
N ILE A 223 8.10 11.10 9.86
CA ILE A 223 7.78 9.73 10.29
C ILE A 223 8.98 8.81 10.16
N ASP A 224 9.91 9.14 9.26
CA ASP A 224 11.14 8.40 9.08
C ASP A 224 12.25 9.28 8.50
N GLU A 225 13.49 9.03 8.90
CA GLU A 225 14.65 9.84 8.53
C GLU A 225 15.95 9.05 8.66
N PHE A 226 16.84 9.21 7.69
CA PHE A 226 18.23 8.78 7.85
C PHE A 226 19.18 9.57 6.94
N THR A 227 20.48 9.40 7.17
CA THR A 227 21.56 10.01 6.38
C THR A 227 22.56 8.94 5.97
N LEU A 228 22.99 9.00 4.71
CA LEU A 228 24.09 8.17 4.19
C LEU A 228 25.13 9.08 3.55
N ASP A 229 26.38 8.99 4.01
CA ASP A 229 27.52 9.65 3.38
C ASP A 229 28.50 8.59 2.85
N LYS A 230 28.53 8.43 1.52
CA LYS A 230 29.41 7.46 0.84
C LYS A 230 30.89 7.79 0.98
N ALA A 231 31.25 9.02 1.35
CA ALA A 231 32.63 9.41 1.58
C ALA A 231 33.09 9.13 3.03
N ASP A 232 32.16 8.82 3.94
CA ASP A 232 32.45 8.48 5.34
C ASP A 232 32.36 6.95 5.56
N PRO A 233 33.50 6.25 5.75
CA PRO A 233 33.50 4.82 6.02
C PRO A 233 32.68 4.40 7.24
N ALA A 234 32.54 5.28 8.25
CA ALA A 234 31.72 4.98 9.43
C ALA A 234 30.23 5.02 9.08
N SER A 235 29.79 5.98 8.26
CA SER A 235 28.42 6.04 7.75
C SER A 235 28.09 4.81 6.91
N VAL A 236 28.99 4.40 6.01
CA VAL A 236 28.81 3.19 5.20
C VAL A 236 28.78 1.93 6.07
N ALA A 237 29.67 1.81 7.05
CA ALA A 237 29.69 0.65 7.95
C ALA A 237 28.40 0.54 8.77
N ALA A 238 27.89 1.64 9.31
CA ALA A 238 26.63 1.66 10.06
C ALA A 238 25.42 1.31 9.17
N TYR A 239 25.42 1.77 7.91
CA TYR A 239 24.40 1.40 6.93
C TYR A 239 24.45 -0.12 6.63
N MET A 240 25.65 -0.68 6.49
CA MET A 240 25.86 -2.11 6.21
C MET A 240 25.63 -3.04 7.41
N GLU A 241 25.71 -2.54 8.64
CA GLU A 241 25.66 -3.35 9.87
C GLU A 241 24.35 -4.15 9.99
N ASN A 242 23.22 -3.54 9.64
CA ASN A 242 21.89 -4.14 9.72
C ASN A 242 21.41 -4.68 8.35
N MET A 243 22.32 -4.88 7.40
CA MET A 243 21.97 -5.38 6.09
C MET A 243 21.51 -6.85 6.15
N ILE A 244 20.45 -7.15 5.41
CA ILE A 244 19.91 -8.49 5.21
C ILE A 244 20.51 -9.06 3.92
N ASP A 245 21.07 -10.27 4.00
CA ASP A 245 21.52 -10.98 2.80
C ASP A 245 20.28 -11.42 2.02
N TYR A 246 20.20 -11.06 0.75
CA TYR A 246 19.05 -11.34 -0.11
C TYR A 246 18.74 -12.83 -0.18
N LYS A 247 19.76 -13.71 -0.08
CA LYS A 247 19.56 -15.16 -0.07
C LYS A 247 18.89 -15.70 1.21
N ASP A 248 18.92 -14.91 2.28
CA ASP A 248 18.32 -15.27 3.57
C ASP A 248 16.85 -14.81 3.64
N ILE A 249 16.40 -13.98 2.68
CA ILE A 249 15.00 -13.63 2.54
C ILE A 249 14.23 -14.86 2.02
N GLN A 250 13.45 -15.45 2.91
CA GLN A 250 12.56 -16.55 2.56
C GLN A 250 11.28 -15.98 1.95
N ASP A 251 11.06 -16.32 0.67
CA ASP A 251 9.77 -16.13 0.02
C ASP A 251 8.84 -17.32 0.28
N VAL A 252 7.52 -17.08 0.24
CA VAL A 252 6.52 -18.14 0.27
C VAL A 252 6.75 -19.09 -0.88
N SER A 253 6.63 -20.39 -0.62
CA SER A 253 6.79 -21.41 -1.65
C SER A 253 5.75 -21.20 -2.75
N GLU A 254 6.09 -21.55 -3.99
CA GLU A 254 5.16 -21.42 -5.12
C GLU A 254 3.85 -22.18 -4.86
N GLU A 255 3.96 -23.35 -4.22
CA GLU A 255 2.82 -24.17 -3.81
C GLU A 255 1.91 -23.49 -2.78
N ALA A 256 2.49 -22.70 -1.86
CA ALA A 256 1.74 -21.95 -0.86
C ALA A 256 1.09 -20.70 -1.46
N LEU A 257 1.79 -20.02 -2.37
CA LEU A 257 1.21 -18.90 -3.11
C LEU A 257 0.02 -19.35 -3.97
N GLU A 258 0.15 -20.47 -4.68
CA GLU A 258 -0.95 -21.01 -5.47
C GLU A 258 -2.12 -21.41 -4.59
N ALA A 259 -1.86 -22.05 -3.44
CA ALA A 259 -2.92 -22.36 -2.48
C ALA A 259 -3.60 -21.09 -1.95
N TYR A 260 -2.87 -19.99 -1.74
CA TYR A 260 -3.43 -18.75 -1.25
C TYR A 260 -4.37 -18.11 -2.28
N ASN A 261 -3.92 -18.00 -3.54
CA ASN A 261 -4.73 -17.43 -4.61
C ASN A 261 -6.02 -18.23 -4.85
N GLU A 262 -5.94 -19.56 -4.83
CA GLU A 262 -7.14 -20.40 -4.94
C GLU A 262 -8.06 -20.21 -3.71
N GLY A 263 -7.50 -19.91 -2.54
CA GLY A 263 -8.28 -19.53 -1.36
C GLY A 263 -9.06 -18.23 -1.56
N ASP A 264 -8.39 -17.18 -2.04
CA ASP A 264 -9.00 -15.89 -2.37
C ASP A 264 -10.08 -16.06 -3.46
N ASP A 265 -9.79 -16.78 -4.55
CA ASP A 265 -10.73 -17.03 -5.65
C ASP A 265 -12.00 -17.76 -5.16
N MET A 266 -11.85 -18.76 -4.28
CA MET A 266 -13.00 -19.46 -3.69
C MET A 266 -13.79 -18.56 -2.74
N GLN A 267 -13.12 -17.67 -2.00
CA GLN A 267 -13.79 -16.71 -1.12
C GLN A 267 -14.61 -15.70 -1.93
N ASP A 268 -14.06 -15.17 -3.03
CA ASP A 268 -14.76 -14.26 -3.95
C ASP A 268 -15.97 -14.92 -4.64
N GLU A 269 -15.98 -16.25 -4.76
CA GLU A 269 -17.10 -17.06 -5.27
C GLU A 269 -18.09 -17.50 -4.15
N ASP A 270 -17.97 -16.97 -2.93
CA ASP A 270 -18.74 -17.33 -1.72
C ASP A 270 -18.61 -18.83 -1.33
N MET A 271 -17.54 -19.50 -1.78
CA MET A 271 -17.24 -20.92 -1.52
C MET A 271 -16.37 -21.08 -0.26
N PHE A 272 -16.88 -20.59 0.87
CA PHE A 272 -16.10 -20.40 2.11
C PHE A 272 -15.48 -21.67 2.70
N GLU A 273 -16.15 -22.83 2.66
CA GLU A 273 -15.51 -24.07 3.14
C GLU A 273 -14.27 -24.45 2.32
N GLU A 274 -14.31 -24.23 1.01
CA GLU A 274 -13.23 -24.56 0.10
C GLU A 274 -12.08 -23.58 0.26
N ALA A 275 -12.40 -22.29 0.42
CA ALA A 275 -11.44 -21.24 0.78
C ALA A 275 -10.67 -21.59 2.06
N ILE A 276 -11.36 -22.01 3.13
CA ILE A 276 -10.72 -22.42 4.39
C ILE A 276 -9.74 -23.58 4.21
N GLU A 277 -10.07 -24.58 3.38
CA GLU A 277 -9.16 -25.71 3.13
C GLU A 277 -7.89 -25.27 2.39
N TYR A 278 -8.02 -24.34 1.45
CA TYR A 278 -6.89 -23.71 0.79
C TYR A 278 -6.03 -22.88 1.77
N TYR A 279 -6.64 -22.05 2.61
CA TYR A 279 -5.90 -21.29 3.61
C TYR A 279 -5.21 -22.17 4.66
N LYS A 280 -5.82 -23.28 5.10
CA LYS A 280 -5.14 -24.29 5.94
C LYS A 280 -3.94 -24.91 5.22
N LYS A 281 -4.05 -25.16 3.92
CA LYS A 281 -2.94 -25.64 3.09
C LYS A 281 -1.81 -24.62 3.04
N VAL A 282 -2.12 -23.32 2.90
CA VAL A 282 -1.13 -22.23 3.01
C VAL A 282 -0.40 -22.31 4.34
N TYR A 283 -1.13 -22.32 5.46
CA TYR A 283 -0.51 -22.34 6.79
C TYR A 283 0.35 -23.59 7.05
N LYS A 284 -0.01 -24.74 6.46
CA LYS A 284 0.80 -25.96 6.52
C LYS A 284 2.13 -25.82 5.76
N LEU A 285 2.10 -25.13 4.62
CA LEU A 285 3.27 -24.92 3.76
C LEU A 285 4.16 -23.79 4.26
N ASP A 286 3.54 -22.73 4.80
CA ASP A 286 4.20 -21.61 5.45
C ASP A 286 3.47 -21.24 6.76
N PRO A 287 3.93 -21.76 7.91
CA PRO A 287 3.38 -21.43 9.21
C PRO A 287 3.56 -19.96 9.64
N THR A 288 4.30 -19.16 8.87
CA THR A 288 4.48 -17.73 9.14
C THR A 288 3.41 -16.87 8.45
N CYS A 289 2.67 -17.42 7.47
CA CYS A 289 1.59 -16.74 6.78
C CYS A 289 0.28 -16.81 7.59
N LEU A 290 0.23 -16.07 8.70
CA LEU A 290 -0.95 -16.03 9.59
C LEU A 290 -2.15 -15.26 8.98
N ILE A 291 -1.95 -14.51 7.90
CA ILE A 291 -3.03 -13.83 7.16
C ILE A 291 -4.06 -14.86 6.68
N ALA A 292 -3.61 -16.00 6.16
CA ALA A 292 -4.48 -17.08 5.71
C ALA A 292 -5.38 -17.61 6.85
N LEU A 293 -4.87 -17.64 8.09
CA LEU A 293 -5.69 -18.01 9.24
C LEU A 293 -6.75 -16.96 9.56
N GLY A 294 -6.44 -15.66 9.43
CA GLY A 294 -7.45 -14.63 9.65
C GLY A 294 -8.48 -14.55 8.52
N HIS A 295 -8.12 -14.77 7.25
CA HIS A 295 -9.11 -14.97 6.18
C HIS A 295 -9.98 -16.21 6.42
N SER A 296 -9.41 -17.27 7.00
CA SER A 296 -10.19 -18.43 7.43
C SER A 296 -11.18 -18.06 8.55
N ALA A 297 -10.85 -17.11 9.44
CA ALA A 297 -11.77 -16.62 10.46
C ALA A 297 -12.93 -15.83 9.84
N VAL A 298 -12.67 -14.99 8.84
CA VAL A 298 -13.72 -14.31 8.04
C VAL A 298 -14.62 -15.33 7.35
N CYS A 299 -14.05 -16.34 6.68
CA CYS A 299 -14.84 -17.40 6.05
C CYS A 299 -15.68 -18.20 7.08
N LEU A 300 -15.17 -18.43 8.29
CA LEU A 300 -15.94 -19.09 9.35
C LEU A 300 -17.12 -18.22 9.83
N MET A 301 -16.93 -16.91 9.91
CA MET A 301 -17.98 -15.95 10.24
C MET A 301 -19.09 -15.96 9.17
N GLU A 302 -18.74 -15.91 7.88
CA GLU A 302 -19.69 -16.01 6.76
C GLU A 302 -20.47 -17.34 6.76
N LEU A 303 -19.85 -18.41 7.25
CA LEU A 303 -20.50 -19.71 7.45
C LEU A 303 -21.34 -19.79 8.74
N GLU A 304 -21.54 -18.67 9.43
CA GLU A 304 -22.23 -18.56 10.72
C GLU A 304 -21.62 -19.41 11.84
N LYS A 305 -20.35 -19.82 11.71
CA LYS A 305 -19.60 -20.59 12.71
C LYS A 305 -18.90 -19.64 13.69
N TYR A 306 -19.69 -18.77 14.32
CA TYR A 306 -19.21 -17.62 15.09
C TYR A 306 -18.23 -17.99 16.21
N ASP A 307 -18.47 -19.06 16.97
CA ASP A 307 -17.56 -19.50 18.03
C ASP A 307 -16.18 -19.89 17.49
N GLU A 308 -16.13 -20.60 16.34
CA GLU A 308 -14.88 -21.00 15.68
C GLU A 308 -14.16 -19.79 15.07
N ALA A 309 -14.92 -18.86 14.47
CA ALA A 309 -14.40 -17.61 13.94
C ALA A 309 -13.75 -16.77 15.04
N ILE A 310 -14.41 -16.65 16.20
CA ILE A 310 -13.89 -15.91 17.37
C ILE A 310 -12.60 -16.54 17.89
N GLU A 311 -12.58 -17.87 18.08
CA GLU A 311 -11.38 -18.56 18.56
C GLU A 311 -10.18 -18.32 17.63
N LEU A 312 -10.39 -18.46 16.32
CA LEU A 312 -9.33 -18.29 15.34
C LEU A 312 -8.88 -16.84 15.21
N ALA A 313 -9.81 -15.90 15.19
CA ALA A 313 -9.50 -14.48 15.13
C ALA A 313 -8.69 -14.01 16.34
N LEU A 314 -9.03 -14.47 17.55
CA LEU A 314 -8.25 -14.18 18.77
C LEU A 314 -6.82 -14.75 18.72
N ASP A 315 -6.65 -15.98 18.21
CA ASP A 315 -5.32 -16.59 18.03
C ASP A 315 -4.47 -15.82 16.99
N VAL A 316 -5.10 -15.28 15.93
CA VAL A 316 -4.44 -14.43 14.95
C VAL A 316 -4.08 -13.08 15.57
N ILE A 317 -4.97 -12.43 16.31
CA ILE A 317 -4.73 -11.14 16.98
C ILE A 317 -3.61 -11.24 18.01
N GLU A 318 -3.45 -12.36 18.71
CA GLU A 318 -2.32 -12.57 19.64
C GLU A 318 -0.96 -12.47 18.92
N LYS A 319 -0.91 -12.87 17.65
CA LYS A 319 0.32 -12.96 16.85
C LYS A 319 0.50 -11.76 15.91
N ILE A 320 -0.59 -11.26 15.34
CA ILE A 320 -0.66 -10.11 14.43
C ILE A 320 -1.76 -9.17 14.93
N PRO A 321 -1.51 -8.44 16.04
CA PRO A 321 -2.49 -7.54 16.64
C PRO A 321 -2.90 -6.39 15.71
N GLN A 322 -2.17 -6.15 14.62
CA GLN A 322 -2.45 -5.09 13.66
C GLN A 322 -3.44 -5.51 12.56
N PHE A 323 -3.78 -6.79 12.39
CA PHE A 323 -4.59 -7.29 11.26
C PHE A 323 -6.09 -6.95 11.41
N PRO A 324 -6.67 -6.04 10.59
CA PRO A 324 -8.04 -5.57 10.76
C PRO A 324 -9.10 -6.65 10.55
N ASP A 325 -8.94 -7.52 9.54
CA ASP A 325 -9.93 -8.54 9.18
C ASP A 325 -10.24 -9.51 10.34
N SER A 326 -9.26 -9.72 11.25
CA SER A 326 -9.50 -10.51 12.46
C SER A 326 -10.40 -9.78 13.46
N TYR A 327 -10.32 -8.46 13.55
CA TYR A 327 -11.26 -7.68 14.36
C TYR A 327 -12.63 -7.60 13.71
N GLU A 328 -12.72 -7.46 12.39
CA GLU A 328 -13.98 -7.51 11.64
C GLU A 328 -14.71 -8.83 11.90
N ALA A 329 -14.00 -9.96 11.73
CA ALA A 329 -14.53 -11.28 12.07
C ALA A 329 -15.00 -11.39 13.53
N LEU A 330 -14.30 -10.76 14.49
CA LEU A 330 -14.73 -10.71 15.88
C LEU A 330 -15.98 -9.85 16.10
N ILE A 331 -16.01 -8.66 15.51
CA ILE A 331 -17.10 -7.70 15.66
C ILE A 331 -18.40 -8.32 15.18
N GLU A 332 -18.43 -8.81 13.95
CA GLU A 332 -19.62 -9.39 13.33
C GLU A 332 -20.04 -10.69 14.03
N SER A 333 -19.08 -11.55 14.40
CA SER A 333 -19.39 -12.75 15.18
C SER A 333 -19.99 -12.42 16.55
N TYR A 334 -19.47 -11.42 17.26
CA TYR A 334 -20.04 -10.98 18.54
C TYR A 334 -21.40 -10.32 18.36
N MET A 335 -21.63 -9.55 17.30
CA MET A 335 -22.93 -8.98 16.95
C MET A 335 -23.97 -10.08 16.72
N ALA A 336 -23.64 -11.07 15.89
CA ALA A 336 -24.53 -12.20 15.60
C ALA A 336 -24.90 -13.02 16.85
N LEU A 337 -24.00 -13.07 17.83
CA LEU A 337 -24.25 -13.71 19.14
C LEU A 337 -24.95 -12.79 20.17
N GLY A 338 -25.20 -11.53 19.82
CA GLY A 338 -25.79 -10.52 20.70
C GLY A 338 -24.85 -10.03 21.81
N GLU A 339 -23.54 -10.30 21.70
CA GLU A 339 -22.50 -9.90 22.64
C GLU A 339 -21.99 -8.47 22.33
N TYR A 340 -22.90 -7.52 22.21
CA TYR A 340 -22.64 -6.16 21.73
C TYR A 340 -21.53 -5.40 22.48
N GLU A 341 -21.37 -5.62 23.79
CA GLU A 341 -20.31 -4.95 24.54
C GLU A 341 -18.91 -5.39 24.07
N LYS A 342 -18.74 -6.68 23.75
CA LYS A 342 -17.47 -7.20 23.20
C LYS A 342 -17.26 -6.74 21.77
N ALA A 343 -18.32 -6.65 20.98
CA ALA A 343 -18.25 -6.08 19.63
C ALA A 343 -17.77 -4.62 19.66
N LEU A 344 -18.29 -3.79 20.58
CA LEU A 344 -17.84 -2.41 20.77
C LEU A 344 -16.37 -2.32 21.23
N GLU A 345 -15.95 -3.21 22.15
CA GLU A 345 -14.53 -3.31 22.53
C GLU A 345 -13.64 -3.68 21.33
N ALA A 346 -14.09 -4.60 20.47
CA ALA A 346 -13.39 -4.97 19.25
C ALA A 346 -13.37 -3.81 18.24
N CYS A 347 -14.43 -3.01 18.12
CA CYS A 347 -14.43 -1.78 17.32
C CYS A 347 -13.40 -0.76 17.82
N ASP A 348 -13.25 -0.59 19.14
CA ASP A 348 -12.20 0.29 19.70
C ASP A 348 -10.80 -0.20 19.34
N LYS A 349 -10.60 -1.53 19.28
CA LYS A 349 -9.34 -2.13 18.82
C LYS A 349 -9.13 -1.98 17.32
N LEU A 350 -10.15 -2.21 16.51
CA LEU A 350 -10.12 -1.98 15.06
C LEU A 350 -9.71 -0.52 14.79
N HIS A 351 -10.39 0.45 15.41
CA HIS A 351 -10.04 1.88 15.27
C HIS A 351 -8.57 2.17 15.63
N SER A 352 -8.01 1.48 16.63
CA SER A 352 -6.61 1.67 17.00
C SER A 352 -5.61 1.18 15.95
N VAL A 353 -6.02 0.26 15.06
CA VAL A 353 -5.20 -0.30 13.97
C VAL A 353 -5.58 0.24 12.58
N THR A 354 -6.76 0.84 12.45
CA THR A 354 -7.32 1.50 11.25
C THR A 354 -7.80 2.93 11.56
N ALA A 355 -6.98 3.75 12.21
CA ALA A 355 -7.38 5.09 12.64
C ALA A 355 -7.78 6.04 11.48
N ASP A 356 -7.37 5.69 10.28
CA ASP A 356 -7.60 6.35 9.00
C ASP A 356 -8.80 5.80 8.22
N SER A 357 -9.50 4.78 8.75
CA SER A 357 -10.65 4.13 8.13
C SER A 357 -11.94 4.42 8.92
N PRO A 358 -13.09 4.63 8.24
CA PRO A 358 -14.38 4.81 8.90
C PRO A 358 -14.94 3.52 9.52
N ASP A 359 -14.48 2.35 9.08
CA ASP A 359 -15.10 1.03 9.34
C ASP A 359 -15.42 0.79 10.82
N ALA A 360 -14.48 1.12 11.73
CA ALA A 360 -14.69 0.92 13.16
C ALA A 360 -15.87 1.74 13.73
N TYR A 361 -16.19 2.89 13.12
CA TYR A 361 -17.35 3.70 13.48
C TYR A 361 -18.61 3.28 12.74
N GLU A 362 -18.52 2.75 11.52
CA GLU A 362 -19.63 2.11 10.82
C GLU A 362 -20.12 0.89 11.58
N TYR A 363 -19.23 -0.03 11.99
CA TYR A 363 -19.59 -1.15 12.85
C TYR A 363 -20.23 -0.73 14.18
N LYS A 364 -19.75 0.37 14.79
CA LYS A 364 -20.42 0.93 15.98
C LYS A 364 -21.82 1.42 15.67
N ALA A 365 -22.04 2.02 14.50
CA ALA A 365 -23.35 2.48 14.06
C ALA A 365 -24.31 1.29 13.91
N ASP A 366 -23.86 0.21 13.26
CA ASP A 366 -24.63 -1.03 13.08
C ASP A 366 -25.00 -1.67 14.43
N ILE A 367 -24.05 -1.77 15.36
CA ILE A 367 -24.29 -2.27 16.72
C ILE A 367 -25.37 -1.45 17.43
N PHE A 368 -25.32 -0.12 17.32
CA PHE A 368 -26.31 0.76 17.95
C PHE A 368 -27.66 0.70 17.24
N GLU A 369 -27.68 0.52 15.93
CA GLU A 369 -28.90 0.36 15.15
C GLU A 369 -29.65 -0.92 15.54
N GLU A 370 -28.97 -2.07 15.64
CA GLU A 370 -29.57 -3.32 16.10
C GLU A 370 -30.17 -3.20 17.52
N GLN A 371 -29.56 -2.36 18.35
CA GLN A 371 -30.05 -2.04 19.69
C GLN A 371 -31.21 -1.01 19.70
N GLY A 372 -31.58 -0.45 18.55
CA GLY A 372 -32.59 0.61 18.40
C GLY A 372 -32.16 1.96 18.98
N LYS A 373 -30.86 2.22 19.08
CA LYS A 373 -30.27 3.43 19.68
C LYS A 373 -29.89 4.46 18.59
N LEU A 374 -30.88 4.95 17.86
CA LEU A 374 -30.71 5.85 16.71
C LEU A 374 -29.82 7.08 16.99
N ASP A 375 -29.93 7.70 18.17
CA ASP A 375 -29.09 8.84 18.55
C ASP A 375 -27.58 8.48 18.58
N MET A 376 -27.24 7.25 18.97
CA MET A 376 -25.87 6.76 19.04
C MET A 376 -25.37 6.31 17.66
N THR A 377 -26.23 5.70 16.85
CA THR A 377 -25.97 5.38 15.43
C THR A 377 -25.55 6.65 14.67
N ILE A 378 -26.34 7.72 14.77
CA ILE A 378 -26.02 9.01 14.13
C ILE A 378 -24.69 9.58 14.65
N GLN A 379 -24.42 9.50 15.95
CA GLN A 379 -23.14 9.96 16.51
C GLN A 379 -21.95 9.17 15.95
N ALA A 380 -22.05 7.85 15.84
CA ALA A 380 -21.00 7.02 15.27
C ALA A 380 -20.76 7.36 13.80
N MET A 381 -21.81 7.54 13.01
CA MET A 381 -21.69 7.94 11.60
C MET A 381 -21.06 9.32 11.40
N HIS A 382 -21.30 10.28 12.30
CA HIS A 382 -20.55 11.55 12.27
C HIS A 382 -19.05 11.33 12.53
N MET A 383 -18.67 10.41 13.42
CA MET A 383 -17.26 10.09 13.65
C MET A 383 -16.61 9.42 12.42
N ALA A 384 -17.33 8.54 11.72
CA ALA A 384 -16.90 8.00 10.43
C ALA A 384 -16.68 9.12 9.40
N LEU A 385 -17.62 10.07 9.31
CA LEU A 385 -17.54 11.22 8.40
C LEU A 385 -16.44 12.23 8.78
N GLU A 386 -16.02 12.30 10.04
CA GLU A 386 -14.83 13.08 10.43
C GLU A 386 -13.54 12.50 9.81
N ILE A 387 -13.48 11.18 9.58
CA ILE A 387 -12.35 10.49 8.95
C ILE A 387 -12.41 10.64 7.42
N LEU A 388 -13.56 10.39 6.81
CA LEU A 388 -13.79 10.54 5.37
C LEU A 388 -14.92 11.53 5.06
N PRO A 389 -14.67 12.86 5.10
CA PRO A 389 -15.72 13.89 4.96
C PRO A 389 -16.45 13.91 3.62
N ASN A 390 -15.87 13.28 2.61
CA ASN A 390 -16.34 13.32 1.22
C ASN A 390 -16.88 11.95 0.76
N ASP A 391 -17.07 11.00 1.68
CA ASP A 391 -17.64 9.71 1.32
C ASP A 391 -19.15 9.82 1.08
N ALA A 392 -19.58 9.53 -0.15
CA ALA A 392 -20.98 9.66 -0.53
C ALA A 392 -21.90 8.67 0.21
N GLY A 393 -21.41 7.46 0.51
CA GLY A 393 -22.15 6.44 1.25
C GLY A 393 -22.49 6.92 2.66
N LEU A 394 -21.47 7.37 3.40
CA LEU A 394 -21.65 7.90 4.76
C LEU A 394 -22.64 9.08 4.81
N HIS A 395 -22.64 9.96 3.79
CA HIS A 395 -23.64 11.02 3.67
C HIS A 395 -25.05 10.47 3.43
N PHE A 396 -25.22 9.44 2.60
CA PHE A 396 -26.52 8.82 2.36
C PHE A 396 -27.06 8.12 3.61
N ASP A 397 -26.23 7.36 4.31
CA ASP A 397 -26.63 6.64 5.53
C ASP A 397 -27.06 7.62 6.64
N LEU A 398 -26.29 8.70 6.86
CA LEU A 398 -26.70 9.77 7.76
C LEU A 398 -28.04 10.39 7.37
N ALA A 399 -28.28 10.58 6.06
CA ALA A 399 -29.54 11.13 5.58
C ALA A 399 -30.73 10.21 5.90
N GLU A 400 -30.55 8.90 5.76
CA GLU A 400 -31.54 7.89 6.12
C GLU A 400 -31.83 7.91 7.62
N TYR A 401 -30.81 7.85 8.47
CA TYR A 401 -30.99 7.91 9.93
C TYR A 401 -31.65 9.22 10.41
N TYR A 402 -31.31 10.37 9.82
CA TYR A 402 -32.01 11.63 10.11
C TYR A 402 -33.48 11.59 9.64
N GLY A 403 -33.76 10.93 8.53
CA GLY A 403 -35.11 10.69 8.03
C GLY A 403 -35.94 9.86 9.01
N GLU A 404 -35.37 8.78 9.53
CA GLU A 404 -36.00 7.93 10.55
C GLU A 404 -36.30 8.67 11.86
N MET A 405 -35.39 9.55 12.26
CA MET A 405 -35.58 10.43 13.42
C MET A 405 -36.64 11.53 13.17
N GLY A 406 -37.06 11.74 11.92
CA GLY A 406 -38.00 12.78 11.51
C GLY A 406 -37.35 14.16 11.30
N ASP A 407 -36.01 14.25 11.35
CA ASP A 407 -35.27 15.47 11.05
C ASP A 407 -35.05 15.64 9.54
N THR A 408 -36.15 16.02 8.88
CA THR A 408 -36.18 16.26 7.44
C THR A 408 -35.17 17.33 6.97
N VAL A 409 -34.76 18.25 7.84
CA VAL A 409 -33.80 19.31 7.46
C VAL A 409 -32.41 18.72 7.28
N ASN A 410 -31.95 17.94 8.26
CA ASN A 410 -30.64 17.29 8.16
C ASN A 410 -30.66 16.17 7.12
N ALA A 411 -31.74 15.41 6.98
CA ALA A 411 -31.86 14.40 5.92
C ALA A 411 -31.64 15.01 4.52
N ILE A 412 -32.34 16.10 4.18
CA ILE A 412 -32.17 16.77 2.88
C ILE A 412 -30.74 17.30 2.70
N LYS A 413 -30.15 17.85 3.76
CA LYS A 413 -28.77 18.36 3.73
C LYS A 413 -27.78 17.25 3.38
N PHE A 414 -27.87 16.11 4.05
CA PHE A 414 -26.95 14.99 3.85
C PHE A 414 -27.17 14.29 2.50
N TYR A 415 -28.41 14.14 2.03
CA TYR A 415 -28.67 13.69 0.65
C TYR A 415 -28.02 14.60 -0.40
N ALA A 416 -28.08 15.91 -0.21
CA ALA A 416 -27.45 16.86 -1.14
C ALA A 416 -25.92 16.68 -1.16
N SER A 417 -25.29 16.58 0.01
CA SER A 417 -23.84 16.32 0.12
C SER A 417 -23.45 14.98 -0.53
N GLY A 418 -24.21 13.91 -0.28
CA GLY A 418 -23.95 12.61 -0.89
C GLY A 418 -24.01 12.65 -2.42
N ILE A 419 -24.99 13.35 -3.00
CA ILE A 419 -25.08 13.56 -4.45
C ILE A 419 -23.88 14.36 -4.99
N ASP A 420 -23.46 15.41 -4.27
CA ASP A 420 -22.33 16.24 -4.69
C ASP A 420 -21.02 15.43 -4.75
N TRP A 421 -20.83 14.46 -3.86
CA TRP A 421 -19.66 13.58 -3.84
C TRP A 421 -19.78 12.37 -4.77
N TYR A 422 -21.00 11.96 -5.12
CA TYR A 422 -21.25 10.84 -6.04
C TYR A 422 -20.99 11.18 -7.52
N MET A 423 -21.05 12.47 -7.92
CA MET A 423 -20.93 12.97 -9.32
C MET A 423 -19.54 13.54 -9.68
#